data_AF-K1UXR9-F1
#
_entry.id   AF-K1UXR9-F1
#
_cell.length_a   1.000
_cell.length_b   1.000
_cell.length_c   1.000
_cell.angle_alpha   90.00
_cell.angle_beta   90.00
_cell.angle_gamma   90.00
#
_symmetry.space_group_name_H-M   'P 1'
#
loop_
_entity.id
_entity.type
_entity.pdbx_description
1 polymer ?
#
loop_
_entity_poly.entity_id
_entity_poly.type
_entity_poly.pdbx_seq_one_letter_code
_entity_poly.pdbx_strand_id
1 'polypeptide(L)'
;KLIADGENELIYIDSVFDAASRATSNAEISEIKQELAANGYIHTNTVNKKTQVKPKPPMHFVTDDGYDVYIGRNNIQNDKLP
;
A
#
# COMPACT_ATOMS: atom_id res chain seq x y z
N LYS A 1 -16.16 -15.23 -16.65
CA LYS A 1 -16.12 -14.49 -15.37
C LYS A 1 -14.89 -14.85 -14.55
N LEU A 2 -14.65 -16.14 -14.25
CA LEU A 2 -13.48 -16.60 -13.47
C LEU A 2 -12.08 -16.21 -14.01
N ILE A 3 -11.90 -16.07 -15.33
CA ILE A 3 -10.59 -15.70 -15.91
C ILE A 3 -10.25 -14.23 -15.59
N ALA A 4 -11.21 -13.33 -15.75
CA ALA A 4 -11.01 -11.91 -15.49
C ALA A 4 -10.75 -11.63 -13.99
N ASP A 5 -11.40 -12.38 -13.11
CA ASP A 5 -11.18 -12.27 -11.67
C ASP A 5 -9.74 -12.67 -11.29
N GLY A 6 -9.21 -13.75 -11.89
CA GLY A 6 -7.83 -14.19 -11.68
C GLY A 6 -6.77 -13.24 -12.27
N GLU A 7 -7.05 -12.61 -13.41
CA GLU A 7 -6.18 -11.58 -13.99
C GLU A 7 -6.12 -10.32 -13.12
N ASN A 8 -7.26 -9.88 -12.58
CA ASN A 8 -7.32 -8.75 -11.65
C ASN A 8 -6.58 -9.05 -10.34
N GLU A 9 -6.71 -10.27 -9.83
CA GLU A 9 -5.99 -10.71 -8.63
C GLU A 9 -4.47 -10.76 -8.88
N LEU A 10 -4.03 -11.21 -10.06
CA LEU A 10 -2.62 -11.17 -10.44
C LEU A 10 -2.09 -9.74 -10.47
N ILE A 11 -2.82 -8.81 -11.09
CA ILE A 11 -2.46 -7.38 -11.14
C ILE A 11 -2.37 -6.80 -9.73
N TYR A 12 -3.34 -7.12 -8.87
CA TYR A 12 -3.34 -6.66 -7.49
C TYR A 12 -2.11 -7.16 -6.72
N ILE A 13 -1.81 -8.46 -6.76
CA ILE A 13 -0.65 -9.01 -6.07
C ILE A 13 0.67 -8.44 -6.63
N ASP A 14 0.77 -8.23 -7.94
CA ASP A 14 1.95 -7.61 -8.55
C ASP A 14 2.14 -6.16 -8.08
N SER A 15 1.05 -5.38 -7.98
CA SER A 15 1.09 -4.02 -7.42
C SER A 15 1.55 -3.99 -5.96
N VAL A 16 1.10 -4.95 -5.16
CA VAL A 16 1.47 -5.06 -3.74
C VAL A 16 2.93 -5.46 -3.60
N PHE A 17 3.39 -6.40 -4.45
CA PHE A 17 4.79 -6.82 -4.49
C PHE A 17 5.70 -5.66 -4.86
N ASP A 18 5.33 -4.90 -5.88
CA ASP A 18 6.06 -3.73 -6.33
C ASP A 18 6.11 -2.63 -5.25
N ALA A 19 4.99 -2.33 -4.59
CA ALA A 19 4.96 -1.43 -3.43
C ALA A 19 5.88 -1.91 -2.31
N ALA A 20 5.91 -3.22 -2.03
CA ALA A 20 6.78 -3.82 -1.02
C ALA A 20 8.26 -3.76 -1.41
N SER A 21 8.57 -3.88 -2.70
CA SER A 21 9.94 -3.75 -3.22
C SER A 21 10.44 -2.32 -3.20
N ARG A 22 9.55 -1.32 -3.39
CA ARG A 22 9.89 0.11 -3.31
C ARG A 22 9.90 0.65 -1.88
N ALA A 23 9.27 -0.05 -0.94
CA ALA A 23 9.23 0.35 0.46
C ALA A 23 10.66 0.41 1.03
N THR A 24 11.05 1.59 1.49
CA THR A 24 12.38 1.83 2.07
C THR A 24 12.32 1.91 3.59
N SER A 25 11.11 2.02 4.16
CA SER A 25 10.90 2.18 5.59
C SER A 25 10.08 1.04 6.20
N ASN A 26 10.38 0.69 7.46
CA ASN A 26 9.59 -0.28 8.23
C ASN A 26 8.11 0.13 8.38
N ALA A 27 7.80 1.43 8.29
CA ALA A 27 6.42 1.92 8.33
C ALA A 27 5.64 1.50 7.07
N GLU A 28 6.23 1.66 5.88
CA GLU A 28 5.63 1.25 4.60
C GLU A 28 5.40 -0.27 4.56
N ILE A 29 6.40 -1.06 4.96
CA ILE A 29 6.26 -2.53 5.08
C ILE A 29 5.14 -2.90 6.06
N SER A 30 4.97 -2.15 7.15
CA SER A 30 3.90 -2.41 8.12
C SER A 30 2.52 -2.06 7.55
N GLU A 31 2.41 -1.01 6.74
CA GLU A 31 1.15 -0.62 6.08
C GLU A 31 0.75 -1.66 5.02
N ILE A 32 1.69 -2.11 4.18
CA ILE A 32 1.45 -3.16 3.18
C ILE A 32 1.01 -4.48 3.84
N LYS A 33 1.63 -4.84 4.97
CA LYS A 33 1.19 -6.00 5.75
C LYS A 33 -0.24 -5.82 6.28
N GLN A 34 -0.60 -4.63 6.75
CA GLN A 34 -1.97 -4.37 7.21
C GLN A 34 -2.98 -4.46 6.05
N GLU A 35 -2.63 -3.98 4.86
CA GLU A 35 -3.46 -4.08 3.65
C GLU A 35 -3.67 -5.54 3.23
N LEU A 36 -2.58 -6.32 3.15
CA LEU A 36 -2.66 -7.76 2.86
C LEU A 36 -3.46 -8.52 3.91
N ALA A 37 -3.41 -8.10 5.18
CA ALA A 37 -4.18 -8.70 6.25
C ALA A 37 -5.66 -8.34 6.17
N ALA A 38 -5.99 -7.09 5.84
CA ALA A 38 -7.35 -6.61 5.65
C ALA A 38 -8.05 -7.30 4.48
N ASN A 39 -7.31 -7.55 3.39
CA ASN A 39 -7.78 -8.32 2.24
C ASN A 39 -7.78 -9.85 2.46
N GLY A 40 -7.34 -10.33 3.63
CA GLY A 40 -7.39 -11.74 3.99
C GLY A 40 -6.27 -12.61 3.41
N TYR A 41 -5.31 -12.02 2.69
CA TYR A 41 -4.16 -12.74 2.11
C TYR A 41 -3.15 -13.20 3.16
N ILE A 42 -2.98 -12.44 4.24
CA ILE A 42 -2.10 -12.84 5.35
C ILE A 42 -2.86 -12.91 6.66
N HIS A 43 -2.57 -13.95 7.44
CA HIS A 43 -3.14 -14.10 8.78
C HIS A 43 -2.21 -13.40 9.78
N THR A 44 -2.60 -12.24 10.31
CA THR A 44 -1.83 -11.55 11.35
C THR A 44 -2.02 -12.24 12.69
N ASN A 45 -1.12 -13.16 13.04
CA ASN A 45 -1.20 -13.96 14.26
C ASN A 45 -0.78 -13.21 15.53
N THR A 46 -0.90 -11.87 15.54
CA THR A 46 -0.45 -11.05 16.67
C THR A 46 -1.42 -9.91 16.92
N VAL A 47 -2.34 -10.18 17.83
CA VAL A 47 -3.03 -9.18 18.65
C VAL A 47 -1.98 -8.51 19.55
N ASN A 48 -1.07 -7.74 18.97
CA ASN A 48 -0.26 -6.79 19.71
C ASN A 48 -0.76 -5.39 19.34
N LYS A 49 -1.63 -4.90 20.21
CA LYS A 49 -2.31 -3.60 20.24
C LYS A 49 -1.36 -2.39 20.39
N LYS A 50 -0.13 -2.51 19.87
CA LYS A 50 0.94 -1.53 19.87
C LYS A 50 1.56 -1.61 18.48
N THR A 51 0.98 -1.03 17.45
CA THR A 51 1.13 0.40 17.20
C THR A 51 0.20 0.62 16.02
N GLN A 52 -0.97 1.22 16.21
CA GLN A 52 -1.63 1.87 15.09
C GLN A 52 -0.73 3.03 14.70
N VAL A 53 0.29 2.74 13.89
CA VAL A 53 1.09 3.76 13.23
C VAL A 53 0.07 4.52 12.40
N LYS A 54 -0.23 5.75 12.82
CA LYS A 54 -1.14 6.61 12.05
C LYS A 54 -0.63 6.62 10.61
N PRO A 55 -1.50 6.41 9.61
CA PRO A 55 -1.07 6.36 8.22
C PRO A 55 -0.28 7.63 7.94
N LYS A 56 0.96 7.47 7.48
CA LYS A 56 1.78 8.64 7.14
C LYS A 56 1.14 9.39 5.98
N PRO A 57 1.27 10.72 5.90
CA PRO A 57 0.80 11.47 4.75
C PRO A 57 1.46 10.95 3.46
N PRO A 58 0.78 11.07 2.30
CA PRO A 58 1.35 10.70 1.01
C PRO A 58 2.71 11.37 0.82
N MET A 59 3.59 10.71 0.06
CA MET A 59 4.91 11.25 -0.25
C MET A 59 4.71 12.48 -1.14
N HIS A 60 5.37 13.59 -0.80
CA HIS A 60 5.24 14.85 -1.53
C HIS A 60 6.56 15.15 -2.21
N PHE A 61 6.51 15.31 -3.53
CA PHE A 61 7.61 15.69 -4.38
C PHE A 61 7.27 16.99 -5.09
N VAL A 62 8.28 17.82 -5.33
CA VAL A 62 8.14 19.03 -6.15
C VAL A 62 8.95 18.78 -7.41
N THR A 63 8.30 18.90 -8.57
CA THR A 63 8.97 18.83 -9.87
C THR A 63 9.76 20.12 -10.13
N ASP A 64 10.80 20.06 -10.96
CA ASP A 64 11.58 21.26 -11.32
C ASP A 64 10.72 22.37 -11.97
N ASP A 65 9.58 22.00 -12.57
CA ASP A 65 8.59 22.92 -13.14
C ASP A 65 7.65 23.55 -12.08
N GLY A 66 7.83 23.22 -10.80
CA GLY A 66 7.07 23.80 -9.68
C GLY A 66 5.73 23.14 -9.38
N TYR A 67 5.45 21.95 -9.91
CA TYR A 67 4.24 21.19 -9.59
C TYR A 67 4.44 20.29 -8.37
N ASP A 68 3.47 20.32 -7.46
CA ASP A 68 3.34 19.40 -6.33
C ASP A 68 2.83 18.03 -6.82
N VAL A 69 3.64 17.00 -6.64
CA VAL A 69 3.30 15.60 -6.95
C VAL A 69 3.12 14.85 -5.63
N TYR A 70 1.90 14.38 -5.40
CA TYR A 70 1.58 13.52 -4.26
C TYR A 70 1.57 12.06 -4.72
N ILE A 71 2.43 11.25 -4.10
CA ILE A 71 2.54 9.82 -4.37
C ILE A 71 2.01 9.08 -3.14
N GLY A 72 0.91 8.36 -3.29
CA GLY A 72 0.41 7.49 -2.23
C GLY A 72 1.41 6.37 -1.94
N ARG A 73 1.64 6.10 -0.65
CA ARG A 73 2.66 5.13 -0.21
C ARG A 73 2.15 3.69 -0.20
N ASN A 74 0.86 3.48 -0.46
CA ASN A 74 0.19 2.19 -0.55
C ASN A 74 -1.12 2.33 -1.35
N ASN A 75 -1.76 1.21 -1.71
CA ASN A 75 -2.98 1.23 -2.53
C ASN A 75 -4.15 1.91 -1.79
N ILE A 76 -4.23 1.78 -0.46
CA ILE A 76 -5.26 2.44 0.36
C ILE A 76 -5.14 3.98 0.31
N GLN A 77 -3.92 4.50 0.19
CA GLN A 77 -3.67 5.94 0.02
C GLN A 77 -3.94 6.38 -1.41
N ASN A 78 -3.59 5.56 -2.40
CA ASN A 78 -3.94 5.81 -3.80
C ASN A 78 -5.46 5.88 -4.00
N ASP A 79 -6.24 4.99 -3.36
CA ASP A 79 -7.71 5.03 -3.39
C ASP A 79 -8.30 6.27 -2.69
N LYS A 80 -7.52 6.92 -1.80
CA LYS A 80 -7.91 8.16 -1.10
C LYS A 80 -7.42 9.42 -1.80
N LEU A 81 -6.56 9.30 -2.81
CA LEU A 81 -6.14 10.41 -3.65
C LEU A 81 -7.25 10.62 -4.71
N PRO A 82 -7.94 11.78 -4.71
CA PRO A 82 -9.05 12.07 -5.62
C PRO A 82 -8.60 12.31 -7.08
#